data_AF-A0A496TTQ5-F1
#
_entry.id   AF-A0A496TTQ5-F1
#
_cell.length_a   1.000
_cell.length_b   1.000
_cell.length_c   1.000
_cell.angle_alpha   90.00
_cell.angle_beta   90.00
_cell.angle_gamma   90.00
#
_symmetry.space_group_name_H-M   'P 1'
#
loop_
_entity.id
_entity.type
_entity.pdbx_description
1 polymer ?
#
loop_
_entity_poly.entity_id
_entity_poly.type
_entity_poly.pdbx_seq_one_letter_code
_entity_poly.pdbx_strand_id
1 'polypeptide(L)'
;MVILAKEEEERLAQCDLIATGATSQTIMEKTALQVKRMLHGPEGGDLQIGGLVASGEVDLVIFLRDPLTAQPHDPDISALLRVCDVHNVPLATNLSSAKLLLSGLIKGNTQK
;
A
#
# COMPACT_ATOMS: atom_id res chain seq x y z
N MET A 1 1.29 -5.99 8.50
CA MET A 1 1.92 -5.76 7.17
C MET A 1 2.90 -6.87 6.81
N VAL A 2 3.99 -7.06 7.56
CA VAL A 2 5.04 -8.06 7.24
C VAL A 2 4.50 -9.48 7.07
N ILE A 3 3.57 -9.92 7.91
CA ILE A 3 2.95 -11.26 7.79
C ILE A 3 2.25 -11.40 6.44
N LEU A 4 1.44 -10.41 6.04
CA LEU A 4 0.80 -10.39 4.72
C LEU A 4 1.83 -10.40 3.59
N ALA A 5 2.90 -9.62 3.70
CA ALA A 5 3.96 -9.56 2.70
C ALA A 5 4.67 -10.90 2.52
N LYS A 6 4.86 -11.68 3.59
CA LYS A 6 5.39 -13.05 3.54
C LYS A 6 4.40 -14.04 2.94
N GLU A 7 3.13 -13.97 3.35
CA GLU A 7 2.08 -14.87 2.86
C GLU A 7 1.84 -14.70 1.35
N GLU A 8 2.00 -13.48 0.83
CA GLU A 8 1.73 -13.12 -0.57
C GLU A 8 3.03 -12.80 -1.34
N GLU A 9 4.19 -13.26 -0.84
CA GLU A 9 5.52 -12.88 -1.35
C GLU A 9 5.67 -13.17 -2.85
N GLU A 10 5.27 -14.35 -3.31
CA GLU A 10 5.34 -14.75 -4.73
C GLU A 10 4.50 -13.84 -5.64
N ARG A 11 3.37 -13.33 -5.13
CA ARG A 11 2.47 -12.44 -5.88
C ARG A 11 3.02 -11.02 -5.90
N LEU A 12 3.46 -10.53 -4.75
CA LEU A 12 4.01 -9.19 -4.59
C LEU A 12 5.34 -9.04 -5.35
N ALA A 13 6.11 -10.12 -5.52
CA ALA A 13 7.34 -10.12 -6.32
C ALA A 13 7.12 -9.84 -7.82
N GLN A 14 5.87 -9.92 -8.30
CA GLN A 14 5.48 -9.60 -9.68
C GLN A 14 5.00 -8.16 -9.84
N CYS A 15 5.05 -7.36 -8.79
CA CYS A 15 4.58 -5.98 -8.76
C CYS A 15 5.72 -5.01 -8.49
N ASP A 16 5.55 -3.77 -8.95
CA ASP A 16 6.39 -2.65 -8.51
C ASP A 16 5.90 -2.17 -7.13
N LEU A 17 6.70 -2.45 -6.10
CA LEU A 17 6.32 -2.16 -4.72
C LEU A 17 6.88 -0.82 -4.24
N ILE A 18 6.01 0.01 -3.68
CA ILE A 18 6.37 1.23 -2.93
C ILE A 18 5.84 1.13 -1.50
N ALA A 19 6.57 1.66 -0.52
CA ALA A 19 6.08 1.75 0.86
C ALA A 19 6.77 2.85 1.66
N THR A 20 6.09 3.34 2.71
CA THR A 20 6.65 4.32 3.66
C THR A 20 7.82 3.76 4.47
N GLY A 21 8.66 4.64 5.02
CA GLY A 21 9.96 4.33 5.62
C GLY A 21 10.02 3.03 6.44
N ALA A 22 9.38 3.01 7.62
CA ALA A 22 9.42 1.85 8.52
C ALA A 22 8.82 0.59 7.89
N THR A 23 7.77 0.73 7.08
CA THR A 23 7.11 -0.40 6.40
C THR A 23 8.03 -1.04 5.36
N SER A 24 8.62 -0.23 4.47
CA SER A 24 9.55 -0.71 3.44
C SER A 24 10.75 -1.42 4.05
N GLN A 25 11.35 -0.84 5.10
CA GLN A 25 12.46 -1.43 5.82
C GLN A 25 12.09 -2.80 6.39
N THR A 26 10.98 -2.89 7.11
CA THR A 26 10.58 -4.16 7.74
C THR A 26 10.25 -5.24 6.71
N ILE A 27 9.68 -4.87 5.55
CA ILE A 27 9.42 -5.84 4.46
C ILE A 27 10.74 -6.36 3.88
N MET A 28 11.67 -5.47 3.52
CA MET A 28 12.96 -5.84 2.93
C MET A 28 13.85 -6.64 3.90
N GLU A 29 13.76 -6.41 5.22
CA GLU A 29 14.49 -7.19 6.23
C GLU A 29 13.96 -8.62 6.39
N LYS A 30 12.71 -8.89 5.99
CA LYS A 30 11.99 -10.12 6.34
C LYS A 30 11.53 -10.93 5.13
N THR A 31 11.71 -10.42 3.92
CA THR A 31 11.30 -11.03 2.64
C THR A 31 12.37 -10.78 1.59
N ALA A 32 12.28 -11.44 0.43
CA ALA A 32 13.12 -11.15 -0.73
C ALA A 32 12.58 -10.01 -1.61
N LEU A 33 11.48 -9.36 -1.21
CA LEU A 33 10.82 -8.31 -1.97
C LEU A 33 11.69 -7.05 -2.09
N GLN A 34 11.78 -6.52 -3.30
CA GLN A 34 12.36 -5.20 -3.55
C GLN A 34 11.26 -4.15 -3.41
N VAL A 35 11.47 -3.16 -2.54
CA VAL A 35 10.48 -2.12 -2.24
C VAL A 35 11.13 -0.75 -2.36
N LYS A 36 10.60 0.11 -3.24
CA LYS A 36 11.02 1.51 -3.32
C LYS A 36 10.53 2.24 -2.06
N ARG A 37 11.49 2.67 -1.25
CA ARG A 37 11.26 3.38 0.01
C ARG A 37 10.82 4.82 -0.23
N MET A 38 9.72 5.20 0.39
CA MET A 38 9.24 6.57 0.54
C MET A 38 9.60 7.12 1.94
N LEU A 39 9.28 8.38 2.20
CA LEU A 39 9.41 8.98 3.53
C LEU A 39 8.56 8.23 4.57
N HIS A 40 8.84 8.47 5.84
CA HIS A 40 7.97 7.98 6.90
C HIS A 40 6.60 8.69 6.82
N GLY A 41 5.50 8.03 7.23
CA GLY A 41 4.16 8.62 7.19
C GLY A 41 4.10 10.02 7.83
N PRO A 42 4.50 10.15 9.12
CA PRO A 42 4.67 11.44 9.82
C PRO A 42 5.57 12.48 9.16
N GLU A 43 6.44 12.08 8.22
CA GLU A 43 7.36 12.96 7.49
C GLU A 43 6.84 13.30 6.09
N GLY A 44 5.58 12.95 5.77
CA GLY A 44 4.94 13.21 4.48
C GLY A 44 4.95 12.03 3.51
N GLY A 45 5.32 10.83 3.95
CA GLY A 45 5.27 9.62 3.11
C GLY A 45 3.88 9.30 2.58
N ASP A 46 2.84 9.57 3.37
CA ASP A 46 1.44 9.36 2.95
C ASP A 46 1.05 10.32 1.82
N LEU A 47 1.54 11.57 1.87
CA LEU A 47 1.34 12.56 0.81
C LEU A 47 2.11 12.22 -0.46
N GLN A 48 3.32 11.64 -0.34
CA GLN A 48 4.06 11.14 -1.50
C GLN A 48 3.28 10.06 -2.23
N ILE A 49 2.75 9.07 -1.49
CA ILE A 49 1.91 8.02 -2.06
C ILE A 49 0.62 8.62 -2.64
N GLY A 50 -0.02 9.56 -1.94
CA GLY A 50 -1.20 10.27 -2.46
C GLY A 50 -0.93 10.99 -3.78
N GLY A 51 0.25 11.60 -3.93
CA GLY A 51 0.68 12.19 -5.20
C GLY A 51 0.78 11.17 -6.33
N LEU A 52 1.34 9.99 -6.05
CA LEU A 52 1.45 8.89 -7.02
C LEU A 52 0.09 8.29 -7.40
N VAL A 53 -0.84 8.20 -6.44
CA VAL A 53 -2.23 7.82 -6.72
C VAL A 53 -2.88 8.85 -7.65
N ALA A 54 -2.71 10.14 -7.37
CA ALA A 54 -3.28 11.20 -8.19
C ALA A 54 -2.69 11.29 -9.61
N SER A 55 -1.42 10.90 -9.79
CA SER A 55 -0.76 10.83 -11.11
C SER A 55 -1.03 9.55 -11.89
N GLY A 56 -1.76 8.58 -11.31
CA GLY A 56 -2.05 7.30 -11.95
C GLY A 56 -0.88 6.32 -11.95
N GLU A 57 0.06 6.48 -11.01
CA GLU A 57 1.24 5.63 -10.84
C GLU A 57 1.04 4.50 -9.81
N VAL A 58 -0.16 4.39 -9.22
CA VAL A 58 -0.51 3.38 -8.20
C VAL A 58 -1.83 2.70 -8.57
N ASP A 59 -1.77 1.39 -8.78
CA ASP A 59 -2.93 0.56 -9.13
C ASP A 59 -3.67 -0.02 -7.91
N LEU A 60 -3.00 -0.11 -6.76
CA LEU A 60 -3.54 -0.69 -5.53
C LEU A 60 -2.84 -0.11 -4.30
N VAL A 61 -3.59 0.26 -3.28
CA VAL A 61 -3.06 0.66 -1.97
C VAL A 61 -3.46 -0.35 -0.89
N ILE A 62 -2.49 -0.83 -0.10
CA ILE A 62 -2.73 -1.61 1.12
C ILE A 62 -2.27 -0.80 2.32
N PHE A 63 -3.23 -0.24 3.05
CA PHE A 63 -2.98 0.59 4.22
C PHE A 63 -3.60 -0.03 5.47
N LEU A 64 -2.88 -0.96 6.10
CA LEU A 64 -3.34 -1.62 7.32
C LEU A 64 -3.25 -0.67 8.52
N ARG A 65 -4.38 -0.04 8.85
CA ARG A 65 -4.48 0.95 9.94
C ARG A 65 -4.62 0.28 11.30
N ASP A 66 -4.17 0.98 12.33
CA ASP A 66 -4.57 0.72 13.71
C ASP A 66 -5.79 1.59 14.03
N PRO A 67 -7.00 1.01 14.19
CA PRO A 67 -8.21 1.78 14.46
C PRO A 67 -8.33 2.24 15.92
N LEU A 68 -7.43 1.79 16.82
CA LEU A 68 -7.49 2.08 18.25
C LEU A 68 -6.50 3.17 18.69
N THR A 69 -5.59 3.56 17.81
CA THR A 69 -4.54 4.54 18.11
C THR A 69 -4.64 5.74 17.17
N ALA A 70 -4.93 6.92 17.73
CA ALA A 70 -4.88 8.17 16.98
C ALA A 70 -3.45 8.46 16.50
N GLN A 71 -3.29 8.82 15.23
CA GLN A 71 -1.97 9.14 14.68
C GLN A 71 -1.78 10.65 14.55
N PRO A 72 -0.58 11.18 14.86
CA PRO A 72 -0.29 12.61 14.65
C PRO A 72 -0.49 13.10 13.20
N HIS A 73 -0.47 12.16 12.25
CA HIS A 73 -0.63 12.38 10.81
C HIS A 73 -2.01 11.90 10.29
N ASP A 74 -3.03 11.80 11.15
CA ASP A 74 -4.42 11.48 10.75
C ASP A 74 -4.97 12.33 9.59
N PRO A 75 -4.64 13.65 9.45
CA PRO A 75 -5.03 14.43 8.29
C PRO A 75 -4.47 13.87 6.97
N ASP A 76 -3.22 13.40 6.98
CA ASP A 76 -2.55 12.85 5.80
C ASP A 76 -3.14 11.48 5.43
N ILE A 77 -3.46 10.65 6.44
CA ILE A 77 -4.20 9.40 6.25
C ILE A 77 -5.52 9.70 5.55
N SER A 78 -6.31 10.64 6.07
CA SER A 78 -7.61 11.01 5.51
C SER A 78 -7.49 11.55 4.08
N ALA A 79 -6.43 12.30 3.79
CA ALA A 79 -6.13 12.78 2.44
C ALA A 79 -5.83 11.63 1.47
N LEU A 80 -5.01 10.65 1.87
CA LEU A 80 -4.72 9.47 1.05
C LEU A 80 -5.98 8.66 0.75
N LEU A 81 -6.82 8.38 1.76
CA LEU A 81 -8.10 7.66 1.56
C LEU A 81 -8.97 8.37 0.51
N ARG A 82 -9.13 9.69 0.68
CA ARG A 82 -9.92 10.53 -0.23
C ARG A 82 -9.38 10.53 -1.65
N VAL A 83 -8.05 10.58 -1.82
CA VAL A 83 -7.44 10.56 -3.16
C VAL A 83 -7.66 9.20 -3.83
N CYS A 84 -7.57 8.09 -3.11
CA CYS A 84 -7.92 6.77 -3.65
C CYS A 84 -9.38 6.73 -4.14
N ASP A 85 -10.32 7.26 -3.35
CA ASP A 85 -11.74 7.31 -3.73
C ASP A 85 -11.96 8.17 -4.98
N VAL A 86 -11.33 9.35 -5.07
CA VAL A 86 -11.46 10.27 -6.22
C VAL A 86 -10.91 9.65 -7.51
N HIS A 87 -9.80 8.93 -7.43
CA HIS A 87 -9.14 8.32 -8.59
C HIS A 87 -9.57 6.88 -8.84
N ASN A 88 -10.55 6.37 -8.09
CA ASN A 88 -11.05 4.99 -8.18
C ASN A 88 -9.92 3.94 -8.06
N VAL A 89 -8.93 4.20 -7.20
CA VAL A 89 -7.84 3.27 -6.92
C VAL A 89 -8.25 2.35 -5.78
N PRO A 90 -8.26 1.02 -5.98
CA PRO A 90 -8.56 0.06 -4.94
C PRO A 90 -7.70 0.27 -3.69
N LEU A 91 -8.35 0.28 -2.53
CA LEU A 91 -7.71 0.52 -1.25
C LEU A 91 -8.19 -0.51 -0.22
N ALA A 92 -7.25 -1.24 0.37
CA ALA A 92 -7.51 -2.11 1.51
C ALA A 92 -7.06 -1.45 2.82
N THR A 93 -7.98 -1.25 3.76
CA THR A 93 -7.64 -0.68 5.09
C THR A 93 -7.50 -1.71 6.21
N ASN A 94 -7.70 -2.99 5.90
CA ASN A 94 -7.58 -4.11 6.85
C ASN A 94 -7.13 -5.40 6.14
N LEU A 95 -6.74 -6.41 6.92
CA LEU A 95 -6.16 -7.64 6.38
C LEU A 95 -7.12 -8.41 5.45
N SER A 96 -8.40 -8.51 5.79
CA SER A 96 -9.38 -9.24 4.99
C SER A 96 -9.57 -8.60 3.61
N SER A 97 -9.73 -7.27 3.57
CA SER A 97 -9.80 -6.51 2.31
C SER A 97 -8.51 -6.64 1.49
N ALA A 98 -7.34 -6.62 2.14
CA ALA A 98 -6.06 -6.77 1.47
C ALA A 98 -5.93 -8.13 0.77
N LYS A 99 -6.30 -9.22 1.47
CA LYS A 99 -6.29 -10.57 0.88
C LYS A 99 -7.24 -10.69 -0.31
N LEU A 100 -8.44 -10.11 -0.22
CA LEU A 100 -9.39 -10.10 -1.34
C LEU A 100 -8.85 -9.34 -2.55
N LEU A 101 -8.30 -8.13 -2.35
CA LEU A 101 -7.75 -7.34 -3.45
C LEU A 101 -6.53 -8.03 -4.08
N LEU A 102 -5.60 -8.53 -3.27
CA LEU A 102 -4.44 -9.29 -3.76
C LEU A 102 -4.87 -10.52 -4.55
N SER A 103 -5.87 -11.27 -4.08
CA SER A 103 -6.42 -12.42 -4.82
C SER A 103 -6.93 -12.05 -6.22
N GLY A 104 -7.50 -10.85 -6.36
CA GLY A 104 -8.01 -10.30 -7.61
C GLY A 104 -6.93 -9.88 -8.62
N LEU A 105 -5.73 -9.50 -8.16
CA LEU A 105 -4.63 -9.05 -9.04
C LEU A 105 -4.21 -10.11 -10.07
N ILE A 106 -4.39 -11.40 -9.80
CA ILE A 106 -4.03 -12.49 -10.73
C ILE A 106 -4.95 -12.55 -11.98
N LYS A 107 -6.07 -11.82 -12.02
CA LYS A 107 -6.99 -11.84 -13.18
C LYS A 107 -6.69 -10.80 -14.26
N GLY A 108 -5.62 -10.01 -14.13
CA GLY A 108 -5.30 -8.91 -15.03
C GLY A 108 -4.65 -9.25 -16.38
N ASN A 109 -4.45 -10.54 -16.72
CA ASN A 109 -3.76 -10.93 -17.96
C ASN A 109 -4.59 -11.86 -18.87
N THR A 110 -5.89 -11.59 -19.01
CA THR A 110 -6.65 -12.15 -20.13
C THR A 110 -7.58 -11.07 -20.69
N GLN A 111 -7.23 -10.64 -21.91
CA GLN A 111 -7.97 -9.77 -22.83
C GLN A 111 -7.74 -8.26 -22.69
N LYS A 112 -6.69 -7.80 -23.39
CA LYS A 112 -6.86 -6.70 -24.37
C LYS A 112 -7.20 -7.32 -25.71
#